data_AF-A0A7X5IEN7-F1
#
_entry.id   AF-A0A7X5IEN7-F1
#
_cell.length_a   1.000
_cell.length_b   1.000
_cell.length_c   1.000
_cell.angle_alpha   90.00
_cell.angle_beta   90.00
_cell.angle_gamma   90.00
#
_symmetry.space_group_name_H-M   'P 1'
#
loop_
_entity.id
_entity.type
_entity.pdbx_description
1 polymer ?
#
loop_
_entity_poly.entity_id
_entity_poly.type
_entity_poly.pdbx_seq_one_letter_code
_entity_poly.pdbx_strand_id
1 'polypeptide(L)'
;GRTDLFEALCDIKRADALAQAPFCAPRADEAEELRSALHEVLAAEEAFTVKQLAISGNDVMALGVKAGPEVGRILDAALGAVIDERVPNEREALLAFARSVASAE
;
A
#
# COMPACT_ATOMS: atom_id res chain seq x y z
N GLY A 1 -1.01 -1.96 1.24
CA GLY A 1 0.06 -2.96 1.35
C GLY A 1 0.10 -3.59 2.73
N ARG A 2 0.52 -4.85 2.83
CA ARG A 2 0.80 -5.56 4.09
C ARG A 2 2.30 -5.52 4.36
N THR A 3 2.77 -4.47 5.03
CA THR A 3 4.21 -4.24 5.28
C THR A 3 4.82 -5.36 6.12
N ASP A 4 4.08 -5.86 7.11
CA ASP A 4 4.44 -7.00 7.95
C ASP A 4 4.77 -8.27 7.14
N LEU A 5 3.96 -8.58 6.14
CA LEU A 5 4.18 -9.76 5.29
C LEU A 5 5.35 -9.54 4.31
N PHE A 6 5.57 -8.31 3.87
CA PHE A 6 6.69 -7.99 2.99
C PHE A 6 8.03 -8.08 3.73
N GLU A 7 8.09 -7.59 4.97
CA GLU A 7 9.24 -7.77 5.87
C GLU A 7 9.55 -9.25 6.08
N ALA A 8 8.52 -10.05 6.42
CA ALA A 8 8.67 -11.49 6.59
C ALA A 8 9.14 -12.19 5.30
N LEU A 9 8.70 -11.72 4.13
CA LEU A 9 9.18 -12.22 2.85
C LEU A 9 10.68 -11.92 2.64
N CYS A 10 11.14 -10.72 3.00
CA CYS A 10 12.56 -10.35 2.93
C CYS A 10 13.40 -11.25 3.86
N ASP A 11 12.90 -11.53 5.06
CA ASP A 11 13.56 -12.43 6.01
C ASP A 11 13.69 -13.86 5.47
N ILE A 12 12.61 -14.40 4.90
CA ILE A 12 12.61 -15.73 4.29
C ILE A 12 13.58 -15.80 3.11
N LYS A 13 13.56 -14.79 2.22
CA LYS A 13 14.47 -14.72 1.07
C LYS A 13 15.93 -14.69 1.48
N ARG A 14 16.26 -13.87 2.49
CA ARG A 14 17.61 -13.79 3.05
C ARG A 14 18.04 -15.12 3.68
N ALA A 15 17.17 -15.74 4.48
CA ALA A 15 17.47 -17.02 5.12
C ALA A 15 17.71 -18.14 4.10
N ASP A 16 16.88 -18.23 3.06
CA ASP A 16 17.05 -19.19 1.97
C ASP A 16 18.36 -18.99 1.21
N ALA A 17 18.70 -17.73 0.86
CA ALA A 17 19.96 -17.41 0.19
C ALA A 17 21.19 -17.83 0.99
N LEU A 18 21.18 -17.62 2.31
CA LEU A 18 22.27 -17.99 3.22
C LEU A 18 22.37 -19.49 3.51
N ALA A 19 21.26 -20.23 3.39
CA ALA A 19 21.22 -21.68 3.57
C ALA A 19 21.60 -22.46 2.31
N GLN A 20 21.61 -21.81 1.14
CA GLN A 20 21.98 -22.40 -0.14
C GLN A 20 23.50 -22.41 -0.37
N ALA A 21 23.92 -22.88 -1.55
CA ALA A 21 25.33 -22.92 -1.94
C ALA A 21 25.96 -21.50 -1.97
N PRO A 22 27.28 -21.36 -1.78
CA PRO A 22 27.95 -20.05 -1.66
C PRO A 22 27.69 -19.05 -2.80
N PHE A 23 27.42 -19.53 -4.02
CA PHE A 23 27.11 -18.65 -5.15
C PHE A 23 25.73 -17.96 -5.02
N CYS A 24 24.85 -18.45 -4.15
CA CYS A 24 23.55 -17.84 -3.85
C CYS A 24 23.65 -16.74 -2.80
N ALA A 25 24.77 -16.61 -2.08
CA ALA A 25 24.95 -15.64 -1.01
C ALA A 25 24.62 -14.18 -1.42
N PRO A 26 24.92 -13.70 -2.65
CA PRO A 26 24.53 -12.34 -3.07
C PRO A 26 23.02 -12.08 -3.06
N ARG A 27 22.18 -13.13 -3.13
CA ARG A 27 20.71 -12.97 -3.03
C ARG A 27 20.25 -12.54 -1.64
N ALA A 28 21.11 -12.71 -0.62
CA ALA A 28 20.85 -12.17 0.71
C ALA A 28 20.92 -10.63 0.69
N ASP A 29 21.82 -10.06 -0.11
CA ASP A 29 21.95 -8.61 -0.30
C ASP A 29 20.74 -8.09 -1.10
N GLU A 30 20.31 -8.79 -2.15
CA GLU A 30 19.07 -8.45 -2.89
C GLU A 30 17.84 -8.38 -1.97
N ALA A 31 17.75 -9.28 -0.98
CA ALA A 31 16.65 -9.27 -0.01
C ALA A 31 16.74 -8.06 0.95
N GLU A 32 17.94 -7.59 1.27
CA GLU A 32 18.16 -6.37 2.04
C GLU A 32 17.84 -5.12 1.23
N GLU A 33 18.26 -5.07 -0.03
CA GLU A 33 17.94 -4.00 -0.98
C GLU A 33 16.42 -3.86 -1.15
N LEU A 34 15.71 -4.98 -1.27
CA LEU A 34 14.25 -4.99 -1.34
C LEU A 34 13.60 -4.42 -0.07
N ARG A 35 14.17 -4.72 1.11
CA ARG A 35 13.71 -4.14 2.38
C ARG A 35 13.96 -2.63 2.44
N SER A 36 15.15 -2.19 2.02
CA SER A 36 15.48 -0.76 1.95
C SER A 36 14.51 -0.02 1.03
N ALA A 37 14.22 -0.57 -0.14
CA ALA A 37 13.28 0.03 -1.08
C ALA A 37 11.86 0.17 -0.48
N LEU A 38 11.38 -0.81 0.30
CA LEU A 38 10.13 -0.66 1.04
C LEU A 38 10.20 0.52 2.01
N HIS A 39 11.28 0.64 2.79
CA HIS A 39 11.43 1.72 3.76
C HIS A 39 11.52 3.09 3.09
N GLU A 40 12.18 3.18 1.94
CA GLU A 40 12.22 4.40 1.13
C GLU A 40 10.83 4.81 0.66
N VAL A 41 10.04 3.87 0.11
CA VAL A 41 8.65 4.15 -0.29
C VAL A 41 7.80 4.59 0.90
N LEU A 42 7.94 3.93 2.05
CA LEU A 42 7.21 4.29 3.27
C LEU A 42 7.62 5.67 3.81
N ALA A 43 8.90 6.04 3.66
CA ALA A 43 9.45 7.33 4.10
C ALA A 43 9.11 8.48 3.14
N ALA A 44 8.92 8.20 1.85
CA ALA A 44 8.55 9.20 0.85
C ALA A 44 7.09 9.71 0.98
N GLU A 45 6.33 9.23 1.97
CA GLU A 45 4.91 9.56 2.20
C GLU A 45 3.97 9.26 1.01
N GLU A 46 4.44 8.50 0.02
CA GLU A 46 3.59 7.92 -1.01
C GLU A 46 2.65 6.89 -0.35
N ALA A 47 1.35 6.95 -0.69
CA ALA A 47 0.38 6.08 -0.02
C ALA A 47 0.61 4.61 -0.41
N PHE A 48 1.24 3.85 0.47
CA PHE A 48 1.41 2.41 0.33
C PHE A 48 0.33 1.61 1.09
N THR A 49 -0.30 2.23 2.08
CA THR A 49 -1.36 1.66 2.91
C THR A 49 -2.56 2.60 2.98
N VAL A 50 -3.75 2.06 3.25
CA VAL A 50 -4.98 2.87 3.41
C VAL A 50 -4.80 3.94 4.50
N LYS A 51 -3.99 3.65 5.53
CA LYS A 51 -3.72 4.60 6.63
C LYS A 51 -2.90 5.82 6.20
N GLN A 52 -2.20 5.73 5.06
CA GLN A 52 -1.41 6.82 4.48
C GLN A 52 -2.21 7.64 3.45
N LEU A 53 -3.46 7.28 3.16
CA LEU A 53 -4.31 8.11 2.33
C LEU A 53 -4.61 9.45 3.01
N ALA A 54 -4.68 10.52 2.24
CA ALA A 54 -5.11 11.84 2.70
C ALA A 54 -6.63 11.93 3.03
N ILE A 55 -7.34 10.80 2.97
CA ILE A 55 -8.72 10.64 3.42
C ILE A 55 -8.84 9.45 4.38
N SER A 56 -9.83 9.52 5.25
CA SER A 56 -10.19 8.47 6.21
C SER A 56 -11.55 7.86 5.89
N GLY A 57 -11.90 6.77 6.57
CA GLY A 57 -13.24 6.20 6.47
C GLY A 57 -14.36 7.17 6.88
N ASN A 58 -14.08 8.12 7.79
CA ASN A 58 -15.05 9.15 8.15
C ASN A 58 -15.36 10.09 6.99
N ASP A 59 -14.35 10.42 6.19
CA ASP A 59 -14.54 11.27 5.03
C ASP A 59 -15.40 10.56 3.96
N VAL A 60 -15.17 9.26 3.76
CA VAL A 60 -16.00 8.43 2.86
C VAL A 60 -17.44 8.33 3.37
N MET A 61 -17.65 8.12 4.68
CA MET A 61 -18.99 8.10 5.27
C MET A 61 -19.72 9.44 5.13
N ALA A 62 -19.00 10.57 5.19
CA ALA A 62 -19.57 11.90 4.97
C ALA A 62 -20.07 12.11 3.53
N LEU A 63 -19.66 11.27 2.57
CA LEU A 63 -20.21 11.25 1.20
C LEU A 63 -21.57 10.54 1.12
N GLY A 64 -22.08 9.97 2.21
CA GLY A 64 -23.35 9.23 2.26
C GLY A 64 -23.20 7.71 2.21
N VAL A 65 -21.96 7.20 2.18
CA VAL A 65 -21.67 5.76 2.22
C VAL A 65 -21.97 5.23 3.62
N LYS A 66 -22.78 4.17 3.72
CA LYS A 66 -23.10 3.54 5.02
C LYS A 66 -21.85 2.92 5.62
N ALA A 67 -21.68 3.07 6.93
CA ALA A 67 -20.63 2.41 7.68
C ALA A 67 -20.68 0.89 7.45
N GLY A 68 -19.53 0.31 7.10
CA GLY A 68 -19.43 -1.12 6.81
C GLY A 68 -18.32 -1.45 5.82
N PRO A 69 -18.31 -2.68 5.27
CA PRO A 69 -17.29 -3.14 4.34
C PRO A 69 -17.12 -2.24 3.10
N GLU A 70 -18.18 -1.53 2.70
CA GLU A 70 -18.16 -0.59 1.58
C GLU A 70 -17.10 0.50 1.72
N VAL A 71 -17.01 1.08 2.91
CA VAL A 71 -16.03 2.13 3.21
C VAL A 71 -14.61 1.59 2.98
N GLY A 72 -14.36 0.36 3.41
CA GLY A 72 -13.08 -0.31 3.18
C GLY A 72 -12.81 -0.51 1.69
N ARG A 73 -13.79 -1.02 0.93
CA ARG A 73 -13.66 -1.23 -0.52
C ARG A 73 -13.33 0.05 -1.28
N ILE A 74 -13.98 1.16 -0.94
CA ILE A 74 -13.72 2.46 -1.56
C ILE A 74 -12.32 2.97 -1.21
N LEU A 75 -11.90 2.84 0.05
CA LEU A 75 -10.55 3.22 0.47
C LEU A 75 -9.47 2.35 -0.20
N ASP A 76 -9.70 1.06 -0.35
CA ASP A 76 -8.80 0.14 -1.06
C ASP A 76 -8.71 0.51 -2.56
N ALA A 77 -9.84 0.86 -3.19
CA ALA A 77 -9.86 1.34 -4.56
C ALA A 77 -9.12 2.68 -4.72
N ALA A 78 -9.27 3.59 -3.76
CA ALA A 78 -8.55 4.87 -3.73
C ALA A 78 -7.05 4.66 -3.58
N LEU A 79 -6.62 3.77 -2.68
CA LEU A 79 -5.22 3.38 -2.55
C LEU A 79 -4.66 2.79 -3.85
N GLY A 80 -5.39 1.88 -4.50
CA GLY A 80 -5.00 1.34 -5.79
C GLY A 80 -4.84 2.44 -6.85
N ALA A 81 -5.73 3.43 -6.88
CA ALA A 81 -5.65 4.55 -7.81
C ALA A 81 -4.44 5.48 -7.54
N VAL A 82 -4.03 5.65 -6.28
CA VAL A 82 -2.82 6.39 -5.93
C VAL A 82 -1.57 5.63 -6.37
N ILE A 83 -1.51 4.33 -6.07
CA ILE A 83 -0.38 3.47 -6.46
C ILE A 83 -0.23 3.40 -7.99
N ASP A 84 -1.34 3.36 -8.73
CA ASP A 84 -1.34 3.39 -10.19
C ASP A 84 -1.10 4.80 -10.79
N GLU A 85 -0.78 5.80 -9.96
CA GLU A 85 -0.61 7.22 -10.34
C GLU A 85 -1.82 7.85 -11.05
N ARG A 86 -3.00 7.23 -10.95
CA ARG A 86 -4.24 7.74 -11.56
C ARG A 86 -4.85 8.91 -10.79
N VAL A 87 -4.60 8.96 -9.48
CA VAL A 87 -5.13 10.00 -8.57
C VAL A 87 -4.03 10.40 -7.59
N PRO A 88 -3.73 11.69 -7.41
CA PRO A 88 -2.75 12.11 -6.41
C PRO A 88 -3.27 11.81 -4.99
N ASN A 89 -2.35 11.60 -4.03
CA ASN A 89 -2.70 11.42 -2.60
C ASN A 89 -3.11 12.74 -1.93
N GLU A 90 -4.05 13.46 -2.53
CA GLU A 90 -4.56 14.74 -2.06
C GLU A 90 -6.03 14.60 -1.70
N ARG A 91 -6.42 15.19 -0.58
CA ARG A 91 -7.75 15.00 0.01
C ARG A 91 -8.88 15.26 -0.99
N GLU A 92 -8.84 16.36 -1.74
CA GLU A 92 -9.90 16.72 -2.68
C GLU A 92 -9.99 15.74 -3.86
N ALA A 93 -8.84 15.36 -4.44
CA ALA A 93 -8.78 14.41 -5.54
C ALA A 93 -9.30 13.03 -5.13
N LEU A 94 -8.91 12.56 -3.93
CA LEU A 94 -9.37 11.29 -3.38
C LEU A 94 -10.86 11.29 -3.06
N LEU A 95 -11.42 12.40 -2.56
CA LEU A 95 -12.87 12.51 -2.33
C LEU A 95 -13.67 12.51 -3.63
N ALA A 96 -13.17 13.17 -4.67
CA ALA A 96 -13.78 13.14 -6.00
C ALA A 96 -13.78 11.71 -6.56
N PHE A 97 -12.64 11.02 -6.46
CA PHE A 97 -12.53 9.62 -6.86
C PHE A 97 -13.47 8.70 -6.05
N ALA A 98 -13.46 8.81 -4.72
CA ALA A 98 -14.32 8.03 -3.83
C ALA A 98 -15.82 8.21 -4.15
N ARG A 99 -16.24 9.45 -4.46
CA ARG A 99 -17.62 9.73 -4.89
C ARG A 99 -17.96 9.05 -6.21
N SER A 100 -17.02 9.02 -7.16
CA SER A 100 -17.23 8.36 -8.45
C SER A 100 -17.40 6.84 -8.28
N VAL A 101 -16.58 6.20 -7.44
CA VAL A 101 -16.67 4.77 -7.11
C VAL A 101 -17.99 4.46 -6.40
N ALA A 102 -18.36 5.25 -5.39
CA ALA A 102 -19.61 5.08 -4.64
C ALA A 102 -20.88 5.25 -5.50
N SER A 103 -20.79 5.94 -6.64
CA SER A 103 -21.92 6.16 -7.56
C SER A 103 -21.97 5.13 -8.70
N ALA A 104 -20.95 4.30 -8.83
CA ALA A 104 -20.85 3.26 -9.86
C ALA A 104 -21.44 1.90 -9.43
N GLU A 105 -21.98 1.83 -8.20
CA GLU A 105 -22.72 0.69 -7.63
C GLU A 105 -24.19 1.05 -7.40
#